data_AF-A0AAW9KFX3-F1
#
_entry.id   AF-A0AAW9KFX3-F1
#
_cell.length_a   1.000
_cell.length_b   1.000
_cell.length_c   1.000
_cell.angle_alpha   90.00
_cell.angle_beta   90.00
_cell.angle_gamma   90.00
#
_symmetry.space_group_name_H-M   'P 1'
#
loop_
_entity.id
_entity.type
_entity.pdbx_description
1 polymer ?
#
loop_
_entity_poly.entity_id
_entity_poly.type
_entity_poly.pdbx_seq_one_letter_code
_entity_poly.pdbx_strand_id
1 'polypeptide(L)'
;IVTCGNEELGFTKEQIKIREKEIFTVTNMYGFKKIYNLKFPTTQLEKIDKRELVERISKCISEANAEILYIPNWGDVHSDHRIVAEAAMSCTKWFRNPSVKTIYAYETLSETEFGINNSIGKFNGNVFVNIEKFIDKKIDIM
;
A
#
# COMPACT_ATOMS: atom_id res chain seq x y z
N ILE A 1 -3.67 1.64 -5.07
CA ILE A 1 -3.54 3.01 -4.53
C ILE A 1 -4.67 3.23 -3.54
N VAL A 2 -4.36 3.39 -2.25
CA VAL A 2 -5.37 3.53 -1.20
C VAL A 2 -5.80 4.99 -1.06
N THR A 3 -4.82 5.88 -0.90
CA THR A 3 -5.06 7.30 -0.62
C THR A 3 -4.75 8.20 -1.81
N CYS A 4 -5.36 9.38 -1.82
CA CYS A 4 -5.07 10.47 -2.74
C CYS A 4 -5.12 11.82 -2.02
N GLY A 5 -4.32 12.78 -2.50
CA GLY A 5 -4.48 14.19 -2.16
C GLY A 5 -5.66 14.81 -2.91
N ASN A 6 -6.24 15.86 -2.34
CA ASN A 6 -7.29 16.67 -2.98
C ASN A 6 -7.20 18.13 -2.50
N GLU A 7 -7.97 19.03 -3.10
CA GLU A 7 -7.93 20.46 -2.78
C GLU A 7 -8.39 20.77 -1.34
N GLU A 8 -9.32 19.99 -0.79
CA GLU A 8 -9.78 20.13 0.61
C GLU A 8 -8.69 19.79 1.63
N LEU A 9 -7.74 18.94 1.25
CA LEU A 9 -6.54 18.61 2.02
C LEU A 9 -5.38 19.59 1.79
N GLY A 10 -5.59 20.66 1.02
CA GLY A 10 -4.59 21.68 0.75
C GLY A 10 -3.66 21.38 -0.42
N PHE A 11 -3.94 20.34 -1.22
CA PHE A 11 -3.17 20.07 -2.44
C PHE A 11 -3.63 20.99 -3.57
N THR A 12 -2.69 21.63 -4.25
CA THR A 12 -2.99 22.40 -5.46
C THR A 12 -3.42 21.47 -6.60
N LYS A 13 -4.22 22.00 -7.54
CA LYS A 13 -4.57 21.28 -8.78
C LYS A 13 -3.34 20.79 -9.54
N GLU A 14 -2.24 21.54 -9.48
CA GLU A 14 -0.99 21.16 -10.12
C GLU A 14 -0.34 19.94 -9.44
N GLN A 15 -0.25 19.93 -8.10
CA GLN A 15 0.26 18.76 -7.37
C GLN A 15 -0.58 17.51 -7.63
N ILE A 16 -1.92 17.64 -7.71
CA ILE A 16 -2.81 16.53 -8.01
C ILE A 16 -2.54 16.00 -9.43
N LYS A 17 -2.43 16.89 -10.43
CA LYS A 17 -2.11 16.50 -11.82
C LYS A 17 -0.74 15.85 -11.95
N ILE A 18 0.27 16.37 -11.26
CA ILE A 18 1.61 15.78 -11.22
C ILE A 18 1.51 14.35 -10.70
N ARG A 19 0.80 14.15 -9.58
CA ARG A 19 0.61 12.83 -8.99
C ARG A 19 -0.12 11.85 -9.91
N GLU A 20 -1.15 12.30 -10.61
CA GLU A 20 -1.86 11.49 -11.60
C GLU A 20 -0.94 11.07 -12.76
N LYS A 21 -0.09 11.99 -13.22
CA LYS A 21 0.90 11.72 -14.26
C LYS A 21 1.97 10.74 -13.79
N GLU A 22 2.45 10.85 -12.56
CA GLU A 22 3.37 9.89 -11.94
C GLU A 22 2.75 8.50 -11.89
N ILE A 23 1.52 8.40 -11.35
CA ILE A 23 0.78 7.13 -11.30
C ILE A 23 0.67 6.52 -12.70
N PHE A 24 0.26 7.30 -13.70
CA PHE A 24 0.15 6.83 -15.07
C PHE A 24 1.49 6.32 -15.63
N THR A 25 2.57 7.06 -15.39
CA THR A 25 3.92 6.71 -15.87
C THR A 25 4.41 5.41 -15.24
N VAL A 26 4.37 5.31 -13.91
CA VAL A 26 4.75 4.11 -13.14
C VAL A 26 3.93 2.90 -13.58
N THR A 27 2.62 3.09 -13.78
CA THR A 27 1.70 2.03 -14.24
C THR A 27 2.15 1.42 -15.55
N ASN A 28 2.48 2.26 -16.52
CA ASN A 28 2.86 1.82 -17.86
C ASN A 28 4.25 1.16 -17.85
N MET A 29 5.20 1.68 -17.07
CA MET A 29 6.55 1.13 -17.01
C MET A 29 6.61 -0.26 -16.34
N TYR A 30 5.77 -0.50 -15.33
CA TYR A 30 5.63 -1.81 -14.70
C TYR A 30 4.71 -2.76 -15.49
N GLY A 31 3.77 -2.23 -16.29
CA GLY A 31 2.83 -3.04 -17.07
C GLY A 31 1.78 -3.74 -16.20
N PHE A 32 1.27 -3.07 -15.17
CA PHE A 32 0.26 -3.67 -14.28
C PHE A 32 -1.01 -4.04 -15.06
N LYS A 33 -1.50 -5.28 -14.87
CA LYS A 33 -2.74 -5.76 -15.50
C LYS A 33 -3.97 -4.92 -15.12
N LYS A 34 -4.03 -4.46 -13.88
CA LYS A 34 -5.13 -3.64 -13.37
C LYS A 34 -4.66 -2.82 -12.18
N ILE A 35 -5.20 -1.62 -12.05
CA ILE A 35 -4.98 -0.74 -10.90
C ILE A 35 -6.30 -0.43 -10.23
N TYR A 36 -6.26 -0.49 -8.91
CA TYR A 36 -7.34 -0.07 -8.05
C TYR A 36 -6.94 1.24 -7.36
N ASN A 37 -7.75 2.28 -7.57
CA ASN A 37 -7.62 3.53 -6.84
C ASN A 37 -8.83 3.70 -5.93
N LEU A 38 -8.62 3.61 -4.62
CA LEU A 38 -9.70 3.62 -3.63
C LEU A 38 -10.17 5.04 -3.30
N LYS A 39 -9.34 6.06 -3.58
CA LYS A 39 -9.60 7.49 -3.43
C LYS A 39 -9.89 7.94 -1.99
N PHE A 40 -9.34 7.26 -1.00
CA PHE A 40 -9.45 7.74 0.38
C PHE A 40 -8.59 8.99 0.60
N PRO A 41 -8.99 9.91 1.50
CA PRO A 41 -8.19 11.10 1.79
C PRO A 41 -6.85 10.70 2.44
N THR A 42 -5.75 11.17 1.87
CA THR A 42 -4.41 10.94 2.45
C THR A 42 -4.30 11.54 3.84
N THR A 43 -3.49 10.92 4.71
CA THR A 43 -3.25 11.29 6.12
C THR A 43 -4.49 11.29 7.02
N GLN A 44 -5.60 10.71 6.55
CA GLN A 44 -6.89 10.76 7.23
C GLN A 44 -7.55 9.38 7.34
N LEU A 45 -6.82 8.28 7.13
CA LEU A 45 -7.43 6.95 7.23
C LEU A 45 -7.96 6.62 8.64
N GLU A 46 -7.44 7.25 9.71
CA GLU A 46 -7.97 7.15 11.07
C GLU A 46 -9.43 7.62 11.18
N LYS A 47 -9.89 8.49 10.26
CA LYS A 47 -11.26 9.02 10.23
C LYS A 47 -12.21 8.17 9.38
N ILE A 48 -11.69 7.20 8.63
CA ILE A 48 -12.47 6.36 7.74
C ILE A 48 -12.95 5.14 8.53
N ASP A 49 -14.20 4.73 8.33
CA ASP A 49 -14.70 3.50 8.94
C ASP A 49 -13.85 2.31 8.46
N LYS A 50 -13.24 1.59 9.42
CA LYS A 50 -12.42 0.41 9.15
C LYS A 50 -13.18 -0.65 8.36
N ARG A 51 -14.50 -0.75 8.53
CA ARG A 51 -15.37 -1.62 7.73
C ARG A 51 -15.33 -1.25 6.26
N GLU A 52 -15.42 0.04 5.93
CA GLU A 52 -15.37 0.51 4.55
C GLU A 52 -14.01 0.20 3.91
N LEU A 53 -12.91 0.45 4.62
CA LEU A 53 -11.56 0.11 4.17
C LEU A 53 -11.42 -1.39 3.89
N VAL A 54 -11.85 -2.23 4.82
CA VAL A 54 -11.81 -3.69 4.68
C VAL A 54 -12.66 -4.16 3.51
N GLU A 55 -13.86 -3.63 3.33
CA GLU A 55 -14.75 -4.00 2.22
C GLU A 55 -14.13 -3.64 0.87
N ARG A 56 -13.60 -2.41 0.73
CA ARG A 56 -12.99 -1.94 -0.52
C ARG A 56 -11.70 -2.70 -0.85
N ILE A 57 -10.86 -2.99 0.13
CA ILE A 57 -9.65 -3.80 -0.07
C ILE A 57 -10.01 -5.26 -0.40
N SER A 58 -10.96 -5.86 0.32
CA SER A 58 -11.39 -7.24 0.07
C SER A 58 -11.95 -7.41 -1.35
N LYS A 59 -12.70 -6.42 -1.85
CA LYS A 59 -13.19 -6.42 -3.24
C LYS A 59 -12.03 -6.43 -4.24
N CYS A 60 -10.97 -5.65 -4.02
CA CYS A 60 -9.78 -5.68 -4.88
C CYS A 60 -9.08 -7.04 -4.87
N ILE A 61 -8.90 -7.63 -3.70
CA ILE A 61 -8.25 -8.96 -3.55
C ILE A 61 -9.05 -10.03 -4.29
N SER A 62 -10.36 -10.05 -4.09
CA SER A 62 -11.28 -11.00 -4.73
C SER A 62 -11.33 -10.82 -6.25
N GLU A 63 -11.45 -9.59 -6.76
CA GLU A 63 -11.46 -9.33 -8.20
C GLU A 63 -10.13 -9.67 -8.89
N ALA A 64 -9.01 -9.49 -8.19
CA ALA A 64 -7.69 -9.86 -8.70
C ALA A 64 -7.42 -11.37 -8.60
N ASN A 65 -8.24 -12.11 -7.84
CA ASN A 65 -7.98 -13.47 -7.42
C ASN A 65 -6.54 -13.64 -6.89
N ALA A 66 -6.13 -12.72 -6.00
CA ALA A 66 -4.75 -12.61 -5.57
C ALA A 66 -4.34 -13.81 -4.70
N GLU A 67 -3.21 -14.42 -5.03
CA GLU A 67 -2.60 -15.50 -4.22
C GLU A 67 -1.53 -15.00 -3.24
N ILE A 68 -0.83 -13.93 -3.63
CA ILE A 68 0.24 -13.32 -2.85
C ILE A 68 -0.12 -11.85 -2.61
N LEU A 69 -0.03 -11.41 -1.36
CA LEU A 69 -0.22 -10.00 -0.98
C LEU A 69 1.08 -9.41 -0.47
N TYR A 70 1.43 -8.23 -0.97
CA TYR A 70 2.47 -7.38 -0.41
C TYR A 70 1.78 -6.20 0.27
N ILE A 71 2.00 -6.02 1.57
CA ILE A 71 1.38 -4.97 2.40
C ILE A 71 2.45 -4.12 3.10
N PRO A 72 2.15 -2.87 3.47
CA PRO A 72 3.07 -2.09 4.30
C PRO A 72 3.37 -2.81 5.63
N ASN A 73 4.55 -2.56 6.20
CA ASN A 73 4.83 -2.96 7.57
C ASN A 73 3.85 -2.29 8.55
N TRP A 74 3.26 -3.05 9.46
CA TRP A 74 2.33 -2.51 10.47
C TRP A 74 3.03 -1.64 11.52
N GLY A 75 4.36 -1.75 11.64
CA GLY A 75 5.17 -0.95 12.55
C GLY A 75 5.58 0.43 12.04
N ASP A 76 5.15 0.81 10.84
CA ASP A 76 5.45 2.12 10.27
C ASP A 76 4.77 3.26 11.06
N VAL A 77 5.50 4.37 11.25
CA VAL A 77 4.99 5.54 12.01
C VAL A 77 3.86 6.24 11.28
N HIS A 78 3.85 6.19 9.94
CA HIS A 78 2.79 6.80 9.16
C HIS A 78 1.48 6.03 9.40
N SER A 79 0.50 6.69 10.03
CA SER A 79 -0.76 6.04 10.43
C SER A 79 -1.50 5.37 9.28
N ASP A 80 -1.52 5.99 8.09
CA ASP A 80 -2.13 5.36 6.91
C ASP A 80 -1.49 4.00 6.56
N HIS A 81 -0.16 3.84 6.67
CA HIS A 81 0.51 2.56 6.39
C HIS A 81 0.05 1.48 7.37
N ARG A 82 0.03 1.80 8.67
CA ARG A 82 -0.48 0.92 9.72
C ARG A 82 -1.93 0.51 9.47
N ILE A 83 -2.81 1.47 9.19
CA ILE A 83 -4.24 1.22 8.98
C ILE A 83 -4.48 0.36 7.73
N VAL A 84 -3.74 0.61 6.65
CA VAL A 84 -3.79 -0.21 5.44
C VAL A 84 -3.35 -1.65 5.74
N ALA A 85 -2.25 -1.82 6.48
CA ALA A 85 -1.76 -3.13 6.86
C ALA A 85 -2.80 -3.90 7.69
N GLU A 86 -3.39 -3.27 8.71
CA GLU A 86 -4.44 -3.88 9.55
C GLU A 86 -5.70 -4.25 8.75
N ALA A 87 -6.15 -3.38 7.84
CA ALA A 87 -7.31 -3.62 7.00
C ALA A 87 -7.04 -4.76 6.00
N ALA A 88 -5.87 -4.78 5.37
CA ALA A 88 -5.45 -5.85 4.48
C ALA A 88 -5.35 -7.20 5.21
N MET A 89 -4.71 -7.24 6.39
CA MET A 89 -4.64 -8.44 7.24
C MET A 89 -6.03 -8.99 7.57
N SER A 90 -6.99 -8.10 7.88
CA SER A 90 -8.38 -8.49 8.15
C SER A 90 -9.09 -9.15 6.96
N CYS A 91 -8.62 -8.88 5.73
CA CYS A 91 -9.13 -9.49 4.50
C CYS A 91 -8.55 -10.89 4.25
N THR A 92 -7.38 -11.21 4.79
CA THR A 92 -6.63 -12.44 4.46
C THR A 92 -7.16 -13.72 5.10
N LYS A 93 -8.21 -13.63 5.93
CA LYS A 93 -8.85 -14.80 6.52
C LYS A 93 -9.35 -15.71 5.40
N TRP A 94 -9.00 -16.99 5.47
CA TRP A 94 -9.28 -17.99 4.43
C TRP A 94 -10.75 -18.06 4.00
N PHE A 95 -11.70 -17.80 4.91
CA PHE A 95 -13.13 -17.79 4.62
C PHE A 95 -13.63 -16.52 3.93
N ARG A 96 -12.80 -15.47 3.82
CA ARG A 96 -13.13 -14.23 3.09
C ARG A 96 -12.48 -14.21 1.71
N ASN A 97 -11.20 -14.57 1.64
CA ASN A 97 -10.43 -14.59 0.40
C ASN A 97 -9.61 -15.89 0.35
N PRO A 98 -10.23 -17.02 -0.06
CA PRO A 98 -9.56 -18.33 -0.07
C PRO A 98 -8.42 -18.44 -1.09
N SER A 99 -8.33 -17.51 -2.05
CA SER A 99 -7.23 -17.47 -3.02
C SER A 99 -5.89 -17.11 -2.37
N VAL A 100 -5.92 -16.35 -1.27
CA VAL A 100 -4.70 -15.82 -0.62
C VAL A 100 -3.97 -16.94 0.10
N LYS A 101 -2.74 -17.22 -0.34
CA LYS A 101 -1.85 -18.26 0.20
C LYS A 101 -0.66 -17.67 0.95
N THR A 102 -0.25 -16.45 0.59
CA THR A 102 0.96 -15.84 1.14
C THR A 102 0.79 -14.33 1.32
N ILE A 103 1.35 -13.83 2.42
CA ILE A 103 1.33 -12.41 2.77
C ILE A 103 2.76 -12.02 3.15
N TYR A 104 3.26 -10.96 2.53
CA TYR A 104 4.54 -10.35 2.84
C TYR A 104 4.31 -8.92 3.30
N ALA A 105 4.99 -8.52 4.36
CA ALA A 105 5.14 -7.11 4.70
C ALA A 105 6.43 -6.58 4.06
N TYR A 106 6.37 -5.38 3.48
CA TYR A 106 7.55 -4.71 2.93
C TYR A 106 8.00 -3.52 3.79
N GLU A 107 9.30 -3.26 3.75
CA GLU A 107 9.90 -2.06 4.31
C GLU A 107 9.46 -0.84 3.49
N THR A 108 8.94 0.20 4.16
CA THR A 108 8.60 1.46 3.50
C THR A 108 9.70 2.47 3.79
N LEU A 109 10.37 2.92 2.73
CA LEU A 109 11.53 3.83 2.78
C LEU A 109 11.15 5.28 3.13
N SER A 110 10.23 5.48 4.07
CA SER A 110 9.78 6.81 4.49
C SER A 110 9.95 7.00 5.99
N GLU A 111 9.40 6.09 6.80
CA GLU A 111 9.20 6.35 8.24
C GLU A 111 9.31 5.10 9.13
N THR A 112 9.53 3.91 8.56
CA THR A 112 9.48 2.63 9.30
C THR A 112 10.40 2.61 10.54
N GLU A 113 11.57 3.25 10.47
CA GLU A 113 12.57 3.25 11.57
C GLU A 113 12.54 4.53 12.44
N PHE A 114 11.60 5.45 12.21
CA PHE A 114 11.45 6.66 13.02
C PHE A 114 10.61 6.46 14.29
N GLY A 115 10.08 5.25 14.50
CA GLY A 115 9.28 4.90 15.67
C GLY A 115 10.11 4.80 16.94
N ILE A 116 9.69 5.51 17.99
CA ILE A 116 10.33 5.44 19.33
C ILE A 116 9.78 4.24 20.14
N ASN A 117 8.65 3.66 19.71
CA ASN A 117 8.01 2.56 20.42
C ASN A 117 8.75 1.22 20.20
N ASN A 118 9.65 0.89 21.11
CA ASN A 118 10.42 -0.37 21.07
C ASN A 118 9.56 -1.65 21.15
N SER A 119 8.29 -1.56 21.55
CA SER A 119 7.41 -2.75 21.63
C SER A 119 6.88 -3.22 20.27
N ILE A 120 6.83 -2.32 19.28
CA ILE A 120 6.35 -2.64 17.92
C ILE A 120 7.44 -3.34 17.09
N GLY A 121 8.70 -3.24 17.54
CA GLY A 121 9.86 -3.81 16.84
C GLY A 121 10.21 -3.04 15.57
N LYS A 122 11.49 -3.07 15.20
CA LYS A 122 11.98 -2.59 13.90
C LYS A 122 11.54 -3.55 12.80
N PHE A 123 11.54 -3.09 11.54
CA PHE A 123 11.29 -4.02 10.43
C PHE A 123 12.38 -5.09 10.40
N ASN A 124 11.97 -6.36 10.41
CA ASN A 124 12.87 -7.50 10.41
C ASN A 124 12.54 -8.40 9.21
N GLY A 125 13.18 -8.12 8.08
CA GLY A 125 13.00 -8.87 6.85
C GLY A 125 13.50 -10.30 6.98
N ASN A 126 12.63 -11.27 6.68
CA ASN A 126 12.93 -12.70 6.68
C ASN A 126 12.82 -13.33 5.28
N VAL A 127 12.45 -12.55 4.27
CA VAL A 127 12.36 -12.96 2.87
C VAL A 127 13.06 -11.91 2.02
N PHE A 128 14.01 -12.36 1.20
CA PHE A 128 14.79 -11.51 0.32
C PHE A 128 14.59 -11.96 -1.12
N VAL A 129 14.17 -11.02 -1.98
CA VAL A 129 14.03 -11.24 -3.41
C VAL A 129 15.21 -10.57 -4.10
N ASN A 130 16.05 -11.36 -4.79
CA ASN A 130 17.15 -10.78 -5.55
C ASN A 130 16.58 -9.98 -6.74
N ILE A 131 16.79 -8.67 -6.72
CA ILE A 131 16.38 -7.74 -7.78
C ILE A 131 17.56 -7.18 -8.59
N GLU A 132 18.75 -7.78 -8.51
CA GLU A 132 19.97 -7.31 -9.18
C GLU A 132 19.74 -7.03 -10.68
N LYS A 133 19.02 -7.93 -11.38
CA LYS A 133 18.69 -7.75 -12.81
C LYS A 133 17.65 -6.66 -13.09
N PHE A 134 17.05 -6.08 -12.06
CA PHE A 134 15.95 -5.12 -12.14
C PHE A 134 16.27 -3.79 -11.44
N ILE A 135 17.45 -3.65 -10.82
CA ILE A 135 17.77 -2.51 -9.97
C ILE A 135 17.75 -1.19 -10.75
N ASP A 136 18.39 -1.16 -11.93
CA ASP A 136 18.43 0.04 -12.78
C ASP A 136 17.01 0.44 -13.21
N LYS A 137 16.22 -0.53 -13.68
CA LYS A 137 14.83 -0.28 -14.08
C LYS A 137 13.97 0.21 -12.90
N LYS A 138 14.22 -0.27 -11.68
CA LYS A 138 13.51 0.21 -10.48
C LYS A 138 13.86 1.66 -10.19
N ILE A 139 15.15 2.02 -10.26
CA ILE A 139 15.63 3.38 -10.05
C ILE A 139 15.05 4.33 -11.11
N ASP A 140 15.01 3.92 -12.37
CA ASP A 140 14.43 4.73 -13.46
C ASP A 140 12.92 5.00 -13.28
N ILE A 141 12.20 4.14 -12.56
CA ILE A 141 10.76 4.31 -12.31
C ILE A 141 10.49 5.16 -11.05
N MET A 142 11.45 5.22 -10.12
CA MET A 142 11.32 5.97 -8.85
C MET A 142 11.54 7.46 -9.05
#